data_AF-A0A9E3VTN7-F1
#
_entry.id   AF-A0A9E3VTN7-F1
#
_cell.length_a   1.000
_cell.length_b   1.000
_cell.length_c   1.000
_cell.angle_alpha   90.00
_cell.angle_beta   90.00
_cell.angle_gamma   90.00
#
_symmetry.space_group_name_H-M   'P 1'
#
loop_
_entity.id
_entity.type
_entity.pdbx_description
1 polymer ?
#
loop_
_entity_poly.entity_id
_entity_poly.type
_entity_poly.pdbx_seq_one_letter_code
_entity_poly.pdbx_strand_id
1 'polypeptide(L)'
;MSVGAYQPAVAADEPVARAGIVDFRADGCASLVRGLEELGFATISHSLELHPSAQPHLFVVAVDGPNEVACAAIRAYRLARSLDGPPVLVISNAYDESAAAAYLAAGATDFFSQPSCGSALRGWCERILHAQREDWLYDQWIRERRRSTAFDRVIVPLGLALFAERDYGRLLEMILLEAKSFCGADGGTLYVRTEDDRLEFTMVHNDTLGISEGGSKGPVTRFEPLPLNNPNGGGQERRYIATYVALTGNPVNLPDVYESSAFDISGTRLFDAQNGYRTQSILAMPLKNQHDRVIGVLQLINARNPMTGEAQPFDSFQEETIASLARLAGSGLESYQRMHTLREQIQALHLEIDEVKKQAQVAQITGSEYFQELKDKARILREKARRNGDT
;
A
#
# COMPACT_ATOMS: atom_id res chain seq x y z
N MET A 1 -11.76 -33.63 27.82
CA MET A 1 -11.93 -32.38 27.05
C MET A 1 -11.51 -32.69 25.63
N SER A 2 -12.48 -32.72 24.71
CA SER A 2 -12.26 -32.94 23.29
C SER A 2 -11.47 -31.75 22.73
N VAL A 3 -10.28 -32.00 22.18
CA VAL A 3 -9.56 -31.02 21.37
C VAL A 3 -10.37 -30.90 20.08
N GLY A 4 -11.22 -29.88 20.00
CA GLY A 4 -11.97 -29.59 18.79
C GLY A 4 -10.98 -29.39 17.65
N ALA A 5 -11.01 -30.30 16.68
CA ALA A 5 -10.28 -30.13 15.44
C ALA A 5 -10.76 -28.83 14.81
N TYR A 6 -9.83 -27.87 14.70
CA TYR A 6 -10.04 -26.65 13.94
C TYR A 6 -10.28 -27.07 12.49
N GLN A 7 -11.55 -27.15 12.09
CA GLN A 7 -11.91 -27.24 10.68
C GLN A 7 -11.73 -25.83 10.12
N PRO A 8 -10.75 -25.58 9.25
CA PRO A 8 -10.69 -24.31 8.55
C PRO A 8 -12.03 -24.17 7.81
N ALA A 9 -12.70 -23.04 8.01
CA ALA A 9 -13.85 -22.67 7.20
C ALA A 9 -13.44 -22.82 5.74
N VAL A 10 -14.18 -23.61 4.96
CA VAL A 10 -13.98 -23.72 3.51
C VAL A 10 -14.08 -22.31 2.96
N ALA A 11 -12.94 -21.71 2.65
CA ALA A 11 -12.83 -20.31 2.27
C ALA A 11 -13.49 -20.15 0.90
N ALA A 12 -14.29 -19.09 0.75
CA ALA A 12 -15.07 -18.77 -0.46
C ALA A 12 -14.22 -18.42 -1.70
N ASP A 13 -12.93 -18.78 -1.71
CA ASP A 13 -11.89 -18.30 -2.64
C ASP A 13 -10.84 -19.37 -2.99
N GLU A 14 -11.15 -20.66 -2.82
CA GLU A 14 -10.25 -21.74 -3.26
C GLU A 14 -10.01 -21.64 -4.79
N PRO A 15 -8.75 -21.59 -5.26
CA PRO A 15 -8.45 -21.34 -6.66
C PRO A 15 -8.88 -22.52 -7.52
N VAL A 16 -9.70 -22.23 -8.53
CA VAL A 16 -10.13 -23.24 -9.50
C VAL A 16 -8.94 -23.66 -10.38
N ALA A 17 -8.65 -24.96 -10.39
CA ALA A 17 -7.64 -25.53 -11.27
C ALA A 17 -8.01 -25.30 -12.73
N ARG A 18 -7.03 -25.09 -13.61
CA ARG A 18 -7.27 -24.66 -15.00
C ARG A 18 -6.61 -25.64 -15.95
N ALA A 19 -7.37 -26.13 -16.93
CA ALA A 19 -6.86 -27.02 -17.97
C ALA A 19 -6.91 -26.33 -19.35
N GLY A 20 -5.78 -26.31 -20.05
CA GLY A 20 -5.72 -25.97 -21.48
C GLY A 20 -5.86 -27.24 -22.31
N ILE A 21 -6.68 -27.21 -23.36
CA ILE A 21 -6.91 -28.38 -24.22
C ILE A 21 -6.47 -28.07 -25.64
N VAL A 22 -5.67 -28.96 -26.19
CA VAL A 22 -5.30 -29.00 -27.61
C VAL A 22 -5.76 -30.33 -28.17
N ASP A 23 -6.80 -30.32 -29.00
CA ASP A 23 -7.43 -31.54 -29.48
C ASP A 23 -7.14 -31.73 -30.97
N PHE A 24 -6.48 -32.84 -31.30
CA PHE A 24 -6.17 -33.27 -32.66
C PHE A 24 -7.05 -34.43 -33.12
N ARG A 25 -8.06 -34.83 -32.33
CA ARG A 25 -8.94 -35.96 -32.65
C ARG A 25 -10.07 -35.54 -33.58
N ALA A 26 -10.56 -36.50 -34.36
CA ALA A 26 -11.67 -36.28 -35.28
C ALA A 26 -13.04 -36.11 -34.57
N ASP A 27 -13.19 -36.63 -33.36
CA ASP A 27 -14.43 -36.58 -32.56
C ASP A 27 -14.58 -35.27 -31.74
N GLY A 28 -13.51 -34.48 -31.65
CA GLY A 28 -13.47 -33.18 -30.98
C GLY A 28 -13.43 -33.24 -29.44
N CYS A 29 -13.43 -32.06 -28.82
CA CYS A 29 -13.05 -31.90 -27.41
C CYS A 29 -14.18 -32.03 -26.38
N ALA A 30 -15.44 -32.13 -26.80
CA ALA A 30 -16.59 -32.02 -25.89
C ALA A 30 -16.61 -33.09 -24.77
N SER A 31 -16.25 -34.34 -25.10
CA SER A 31 -16.19 -35.43 -24.11
C SER A 31 -15.04 -35.21 -23.11
N LEU A 32 -13.89 -34.74 -23.61
CA LEU A 32 -12.71 -34.47 -22.79
C LEU A 32 -12.92 -33.29 -21.84
N VAL A 33 -13.55 -32.22 -22.33
CA VAL A 33 -13.92 -31.05 -21.52
C VAL A 33 -14.78 -31.48 -20.34
N ARG A 34 -15.86 -32.22 -20.61
CA ARG A 34 -16.76 -32.71 -19.56
C ARG A 34 -16.03 -33.59 -18.54
N GLY A 35 -15.16 -34.49 -19.01
CA GLY A 35 -14.37 -35.35 -18.13
C GLY A 35 -13.42 -34.57 -17.22
N LEU A 36 -12.79 -33.50 -17.73
CA LEU A 36 -11.91 -32.64 -16.92
C LEU A 36 -12.69 -31.76 -15.93
N GLU A 37 -13.86 -31.28 -16.32
CA GLU A 37 -14.77 -30.52 -15.43
C GLU A 37 -15.30 -31.39 -14.29
N GLU A 38 -15.67 -32.65 -14.56
CA GLU A 38 -16.05 -33.64 -13.54
C GLU A 38 -14.90 -33.94 -12.56
N LEU A 39 -13.66 -33.82 -13.03
CA LEU A 39 -12.45 -33.96 -12.21
C LEU A 39 -12.08 -32.68 -11.45
N GLY A 40 -12.79 -31.56 -11.67
CA GLY A 40 -12.57 -30.30 -10.94
C GLY A 40 -11.70 -29.25 -11.64
N PHE A 41 -11.42 -29.41 -12.94
CA PHE A 41 -10.71 -28.41 -13.73
C PHE A 41 -11.69 -27.49 -14.48
N ALA A 42 -11.45 -26.18 -14.46
CA ALA A 42 -12.03 -25.24 -15.41
C ALA A 42 -11.23 -25.26 -16.72
N THR A 43 -11.89 -25.48 -17.85
CA THR A 43 -11.22 -25.48 -19.16
C THR A 43 -11.12 -24.05 -19.71
N ILE A 44 -9.92 -23.62 -20.12
CA ILE A 44 -9.65 -22.19 -20.40
C ILE A 44 -9.28 -21.86 -21.86
N SER A 45 -8.99 -22.87 -22.69
CA SER A 45 -8.71 -22.63 -24.12
C SER A 45 -8.88 -23.91 -24.94
N HIS A 46 -9.43 -23.75 -26.14
CA HIS A 46 -9.48 -24.75 -27.21
C HIS A 46 -8.69 -24.20 -28.41
N SER A 47 -7.36 -24.22 -28.28
CA SER A 47 -6.46 -23.77 -29.35
C SER A 47 -5.84 -24.99 -30.03
N LEU A 48 -5.56 -24.89 -31.33
CA LEU A 48 -4.72 -25.86 -32.03
C LEU A 48 -3.23 -25.73 -31.66
N GLU A 49 -2.87 -24.66 -30.94
CA GLU A 49 -1.51 -24.36 -30.51
C GLU A 49 -1.41 -24.17 -28.99
N LEU A 50 -0.37 -24.77 -28.38
CA LEU A 50 -0.01 -24.59 -26.98
C LEU A 50 0.66 -23.23 -26.77
N HIS A 51 -0.12 -22.19 -26.49
CA HIS A 51 0.44 -20.84 -26.34
C HIS A 51 1.05 -20.60 -24.93
N PRO A 52 2.30 -20.12 -24.82
CA PRO A 52 2.96 -19.88 -23.52
C PRO A 52 2.30 -18.82 -22.65
N SER A 53 1.48 -17.93 -23.21
CA SER A 53 0.79 -16.89 -22.42
C SER A 53 -0.42 -17.43 -21.64
N ALA A 54 -0.96 -18.59 -22.00
CA ALA A 54 -2.01 -19.22 -21.22
C ALA A 54 -1.43 -19.68 -19.87
N GLN A 55 -2.14 -19.44 -18.77
CA GLN A 55 -1.74 -19.88 -17.42
C GLN A 55 -2.61 -21.06 -16.92
N PRO A 56 -2.67 -22.22 -17.60
CA PRO A 56 -3.29 -23.39 -17.03
C PRO A 56 -2.36 -24.08 -16.03
N HIS A 57 -2.96 -24.83 -15.12
CA HIS A 57 -2.29 -25.74 -14.20
C HIS A 57 -2.04 -27.12 -14.85
N LEU A 58 -2.69 -27.41 -15.98
CA LEU A 58 -2.55 -28.63 -16.76
C LEU A 58 -2.77 -28.34 -18.25
N PHE A 59 -1.94 -28.87 -19.13
CA PHE A 59 -2.25 -28.96 -20.55
C PHE A 59 -2.61 -30.40 -20.92
N VAL A 60 -3.68 -30.57 -21.69
CA VAL A 60 -4.10 -31.85 -22.23
C VAL A 60 -4.04 -31.79 -23.75
N VAL A 61 -3.25 -32.70 -24.33
CA VAL A 61 -3.11 -32.91 -25.77
C VAL A 61 -3.83 -34.19 -26.14
N ALA A 62 -4.91 -34.09 -26.90
CA ALA A 62 -5.72 -35.24 -27.27
C ALA A 62 -5.46 -35.67 -28.71
N VAL A 63 -5.27 -36.96 -28.97
CA VAL A 63 -4.86 -37.52 -30.28
C VAL A 63 -5.58 -38.84 -30.60
N ASP A 64 -5.68 -39.19 -31.88
CA ASP A 64 -6.23 -40.50 -32.32
C ASP A 64 -5.13 -41.57 -32.49
N GLY A 65 -3.85 -41.21 -32.31
CA GLY A 65 -2.69 -42.08 -32.54
C GLY A 65 -1.40 -41.28 -32.68
N PRO A 66 -0.39 -41.80 -33.42
CA PRO A 66 0.83 -41.04 -33.74
C PRO A 66 0.52 -39.74 -34.48
N ASN A 67 1.02 -38.61 -33.97
CA ASN A 67 0.79 -37.29 -34.55
C ASN A 67 2.05 -36.40 -34.37
N GLU A 68 2.77 -36.16 -35.47
CA GLU A 68 4.00 -35.36 -35.44
C GLU A 68 3.75 -33.88 -35.12
N VAL A 69 2.60 -33.34 -35.51
CA VAL A 69 2.22 -31.94 -35.21
C VAL A 69 2.02 -31.77 -33.70
N ALA A 70 1.38 -32.73 -33.05
CA ALA A 70 1.26 -32.75 -31.60
C ALA A 70 2.64 -32.82 -30.91
N CYS A 71 3.54 -33.69 -31.39
CA CYS A 71 4.93 -33.73 -30.89
C CYS A 71 5.66 -32.39 -31.05
N ALA A 72 5.51 -31.71 -32.21
CA ALA A 72 6.12 -30.41 -32.45
C ALA A 72 5.57 -29.33 -31.51
N ALA A 73 4.25 -29.31 -31.28
CA ALA A 73 3.61 -28.38 -30.37
C ALA A 73 4.11 -28.55 -28.92
N ILE A 74 4.26 -29.80 -28.45
CA ILE A 74 4.78 -30.09 -27.11
C ILE A 74 6.23 -29.59 -26.96
N ARG A 75 7.09 -29.85 -27.96
CA ARG A 75 8.48 -29.37 -27.95
C ARG A 75 8.56 -27.85 -27.91
N ALA A 76 7.77 -27.16 -28.75
CA ALA A 76 7.74 -25.71 -28.80
C ALA A 76 7.29 -25.11 -27.44
N TYR A 77 6.27 -25.69 -26.82
CA TYR A 77 5.79 -25.29 -25.51
C TYR A 77 6.87 -25.45 -24.41
N ARG A 78 7.58 -26.58 -24.40
CA ARG A 78 8.65 -26.84 -23.41
C ARG A 78 9.87 -25.96 -23.60
N LEU A 79 10.25 -25.67 -24.84
CA LEU A 79 11.33 -24.72 -25.16
C LEU A 79 11.05 -23.31 -24.62
N ALA A 80 9.79 -22.88 -24.60
CA ALA A 80 9.41 -21.55 -24.16
C ALA A 80 9.33 -21.36 -22.63
N ARG A 81 9.16 -22.42 -21.83
CA ARG A 81 8.85 -22.32 -20.39
C ARG A 81 9.78 -23.07 -19.43
N SER A 82 10.89 -23.63 -19.92
CA SER A 82 11.70 -24.60 -19.15
C SER A 82 10.89 -25.88 -18.81
N LEU A 83 11.57 -26.89 -18.26
CA LEU A 83 10.93 -28.14 -17.81
C LEU A 83 9.96 -27.93 -16.63
N ASP A 84 10.08 -26.81 -15.90
CA ASP A 84 9.25 -26.45 -14.75
C ASP A 84 7.86 -25.89 -15.10
N GLY A 85 7.55 -25.76 -16.39
CA GLY A 85 6.22 -25.34 -16.84
C GLY A 85 5.12 -26.37 -16.54
N PRO A 86 3.83 -25.97 -16.60
CA PRO A 86 2.68 -26.84 -16.34
C PRO A 86 2.79 -28.21 -17.02
N PRO A 87 2.37 -29.30 -16.35
CA PRO A 87 2.45 -30.64 -16.90
C PRO A 87 1.65 -30.75 -18.20
N VAL A 88 2.16 -31.55 -19.14
CA VAL A 88 1.53 -31.81 -20.44
C VAL A 88 1.13 -33.27 -20.48
N LEU A 89 -0.18 -33.51 -20.51
CA LEU A 89 -0.78 -34.83 -20.52
C LEU A 89 -1.22 -35.18 -21.94
N VAL A 90 -0.79 -36.32 -22.46
CA VAL A 90 -1.29 -36.82 -23.76
C VAL A 90 -2.38 -37.87 -23.53
N ILE A 91 -3.54 -37.69 -24.16
CA ILE A 91 -4.64 -38.65 -24.13
C ILE A 91 -4.89 -39.15 -25.56
N SER A 92 -4.76 -40.45 -25.77
CA SER A 92 -4.95 -41.08 -27.08
C SER A 92 -6.16 -41.99 -27.11
N ASN A 93 -6.92 -42.00 -28.22
CA ASN A 93 -8.00 -42.97 -28.46
C ASN A 93 -7.46 -44.37 -28.83
N ALA A 94 -6.18 -44.48 -29.19
CA ALA A 94 -5.51 -45.74 -29.50
C ALA A 94 -4.20 -45.87 -28.71
N TYR A 95 -3.91 -47.07 -28.19
CA TYR A 95 -2.60 -47.35 -27.59
C TYR A 95 -1.59 -47.73 -28.66
N ASP A 96 -0.50 -46.97 -28.73
CA ASP A 96 0.69 -47.25 -29.53
C ASP A 96 1.92 -46.89 -28.69
N GLU A 97 2.74 -47.89 -28.38
CA GLU A 97 3.93 -47.74 -27.54
C GLU A 97 4.98 -46.82 -28.19
N SER A 98 5.14 -46.87 -29.52
CA SER A 98 6.06 -46.01 -30.24
C SER A 98 5.60 -44.55 -30.22
N ALA A 99 4.29 -44.32 -30.38
CA ALA A 99 3.70 -42.99 -30.25
C ALA A 99 3.84 -42.44 -28.82
N ALA A 100 3.55 -43.25 -27.80
CA ALA A 100 3.71 -42.88 -26.41
C ALA A 100 5.17 -42.47 -26.11
N ALA A 101 6.14 -43.25 -26.57
CA ALA A 101 7.56 -42.93 -26.43
C ALA A 101 7.92 -41.61 -27.15
N ALA A 102 7.37 -41.36 -28.34
CA ALA A 102 7.60 -40.13 -29.09
C ALA A 102 7.05 -38.89 -28.37
N TYR A 103 5.86 -38.98 -27.75
CA TYR A 103 5.27 -37.89 -26.99
C TYR A 103 6.03 -37.58 -25.71
N LEU A 104 6.44 -38.61 -24.96
CA LEU A 104 7.27 -38.44 -23.76
C LEU A 104 8.63 -37.82 -24.13
N ALA A 105 9.26 -38.29 -25.21
CA ALA A 105 10.50 -37.70 -25.73
C ALA A 105 10.33 -36.25 -26.23
N ALA A 106 9.13 -35.87 -26.66
CA ALA A 106 8.79 -34.49 -27.02
C ALA A 106 8.64 -33.57 -25.80
N GLY A 107 8.55 -34.13 -24.57
CA GLY A 107 8.41 -33.38 -23.33
C GLY A 107 7.01 -33.44 -22.70
N ALA A 108 6.18 -34.41 -23.12
CA ALA A 108 4.97 -34.75 -22.37
C ALA A 108 5.35 -35.30 -20.99
N THR A 109 4.55 -34.96 -19.98
CA THR A 109 4.72 -35.44 -18.62
C THR A 109 4.21 -36.87 -18.47
N ASP A 110 3.11 -37.20 -19.16
CA ASP A 110 2.51 -38.54 -19.10
C ASP A 110 1.64 -38.83 -20.35
N PHE A 111 1.30 -40.10 -20.55
CA PHE A 111 0.49 -40.60 -21.67
C PHE A 111 -0.57 -41.61 -21.22
N PHE A 112 -1.80 -41.43 -21.67
CA PHE A 112 -2.95 -42.27 -21.35
C PHE A 112 -3.71 -42.69 -22.62
N SER A 113 -4.06 -43.97 -22.75
CA SER A 113 -4.92 -44.46 -23.83
C SER A 113 -6.34 -44.74 -23.34
N GLN A 114 -7.36 -44.08 -23.88
CA GLN A 114 -8.76 -44.41 -23.59
C GLN A 114 -9.21 -45.65 -24.38
N PRO A 115 -10.15 -46.46 -23.87
CA PRO A 115 -10.90 -46.31 -22.60
C PRO A 115 -10.23 -46.98 -21.38
N SER A 116 -9.08 -47.62 -21.54
CA SER A 116 -8.52 -48.61 -20.60
C SER A 116 -7.93 -48.04 -19.30
N CYS A 117 -7.79 -46.71 -19.15
CA CYS A 117 -7.02 -46.10 -18.04
C CYS A 117 -7.77 -45.04 -17.21
N GLY A 118 -9.10 -45.03 -17.20
CA GLY A 118 -9.90 -43.98 -16.53
C GLY A 118 -9.60 -43.75 -15.04
N SER A 119 -9.33 -44.81 -14.26
CA SER A 119 -8.95 -44.68 -12.84
C SER A 119 -7.55 -44.13 -12.63
N ALA A 120 -6.60 -44.51 -13.51
CA ALA A 120 -5.22 -44.01 -13.47
C ALA A 120 -5.16 -42.53 -13.87
N LEU A 121 -5.92 -42.13 -14.89
CA LEU A 121 -6.08 -40.73 -15.30
C LEU A 121 -6.67 -39.90 -14.14
N ARG A 122 -7.72 -40.39 -13.49
CA ARG A 122 -8.32 -39.73 -12.32
C ARG A 122 -7.30 -39.53 -11.20
N GLY A 123 -6.60 -40.59 -10.79
CA GLY A 123 -5.61 -40.49 -9.72
C GLY A 123 -4.45 -39.54 -10.06
N TRP A 124 -4.07 -39.47 -11.33
CA TRP A 124 -3.04 -38.54 -11.81
C TRP A 124 -3.53 -37.07 -11.75
N CYS A 125 -4.76 -36.81 -12.22
CA CYS A 125 -5.41 -35.51 -12.10
C CYS A 125 -5.57 -35.08 -10.64
N GLU A 126 -6.02 -35.97 -9.75
CA GLU A 126 -6.17 -35.71 -8.31
C GLU A 126 -4.85 -35.30 -7.65
N ARG A 127 -3.72 -35.89 -8.05
CA ARG A 127 -2.39 -35.50 -7.55
C ARG A 127 -2.01 -34.07 -7.93
N ILE A 128 -2.35 -33.62 -9.15
CA ILE A 128 -2.08 -32.23 -9.58
C ILE A 128 -2.93 -31.27 -8.78
N LEU A 129 -4.21 -31.57 -8.61
CA LEU A 129 -5.13 -30.76 -7.81
C LEU A 129 -4.65 -30.68 -6.35
N HIS A 130 -4.19 -31.80 -5.78
CA HIS A 130 -3.65 -31.83 -4.43
C HIS A 130 -2.40 -30.96 -4.29
N ALA A 131 -1.43 -31.08 -5.20
CA ALA A 131 -0.21 -30.27 -5.18
C ALA A 131 -0.53 -28.77 -5.31
N GLN A 132 -1.41 -28.39 -6.24
CA GLN A 132 -1.85 -27.00 -6.39
C GLN A 132 -2.53 -26.47 -5.12
N ARG A 133 -3.35 -27.30 -4.47
CA ARG A 133 -4.02 -26.95 -3.23
C ARG A 133 -3.04 -26.79 -2.08
N GLU A 134 -2.05 -27.68 -1.95
CA GLU A 134 -0.99 -27.57 -0.94
C GLU A 134 -0.16 -26.30 -1.11
N ASP A 135 0.27 -25.98 -2.33
CA ASP A 135 1.00 -24.74 -2.64
C ASP A 135 0.15 -23.52 -2.29
N TRP A 136 -1.13 -23.51 -2.65
CA TRP A 136 -2.05 -22.43 -2.30
C TRP A 136 -2.25 -22.29 -0.78
N LEU A 137 -2.45 -23.41 -0.07
CA LEU A 137 -2.59 -23.41 1.38
C LEU A 137 -1.33 -22.89 2.07
N TYR A 138 -0.16 -23.23 1.54
CA TYR A 138 1.12 -22.76 2.04
C TYR A 138 1.29 -21.25 1.82
N ASP A 139 1.01 -20.75 0.62
CA ASP A 139 1.03 -19.32 0.31
C ASP A 139 0.01 -18.54 1.15
N GLN A 140 -1.20 -19.08 1.33
CA GLN A 140 -2.21 -18.50 2.21
C GLN A 140 -1.71 -18.44 3.65
N TRP A 141 -1.14 -19.53 4.16
CA TRP A 141 -0.58 -19.59 5.50
C TRP A 141 0.55 -18.59 5.70
N ILE A 142 1.46 -18.44 4.73
CA ILE A 142 2.53 -17.43 4.78
C ILE A 142 1.92 -16.03 4.82
N ARG A 143 0.96 -15.72 3.93
CA ARG A 143 0.29 -14.42 3.90
C ARG A 143 -0.39 -14.11 5.23
N GLU A 144 -1.14 -15.05 5.77
CA GLU A 144 -1.88 -14.87 7.01
C GLU A 144 -0.93 -14.72 8.21
N ARG A 145 0.15 -15.51 8.24
CA ARG A 145 1.17 -15.41 9.27
C ARG A 145 1.93 -14.09 9.18
N ARG A 146 2.24 -13.59 7.98
CA ARG A 146 2.82 -12.26 7.77
C ARG A 146 1.88 -11.17 8.26
N ARG A 147 0.59 -11.22 7.91
CA ARG A 147 -0.45 -10.28 8.38
C ARG A 147 -0.57 -10.28 9.90
N SER A 148 -0.73 -11.44 10.52
CA SER A 148 -0.77 -11.55 11.99
C SER A 148 0.49 -10.99 12.63
N THR A 149 1.68 -11.31 12.09
CA THR A 149 2.94 -10.79 12.63
C THR A 149 3.06 -9.27 12.49
N ALA A 150 2.69 -8.70 11.34
CA ALA A 150 2.71 -7.24 11.15
C ALA A 150 1.66 -6.54 12.01
N PHE A 151 0.48 -7.14 12.18
CA PHE A 151 -0.54 -6.60 13.07
C PHE A 151 -0.03 -6.53 14.51
N ASP A 152 0.51 -7.64 15.03
CA ASP A 152 0.95 -7.74 16.42
C ASP A 152 2.23 -6.95 16.71
N ARG A 153 3.16 -6.88 15.76
CA ARG A 153 4.49 -6.27 15.99
C ARG A 153 4.62 -4.84 15.51
N VAL A 154 3.81 -4.42 14.54
CA VAL A 154 3.92 -3.11 13.92
C VAL A 154 2.66 -2.30 14.20
N ILE A 155 1.49 -2.77 13.75
CA ILE A 155 0.26 -1.97 13.79
C ILE A 155 -0.22 -1.70 15.21
N VAL A 156 -0.31 -2.72 16.08
CA VAL A 156 -0.82 -2.54 17.45
C VAL A 156 0.11 -1.68 18.31
N PRO A 157 1.43 -1.95 18.41
CA PRO A 157 2.32 -1.13 19.22
C PRO A 157 2.41 0.30 18.71
N LEU A 158 2.48 0.47 17.39
CA LEU A 158 2.54 1.79 16.77
C LEU A 158 1.25 2.56 16.96
N GLY A 159 0.10 1.93 16.76
CA GLY A 159 -1.21 2.54 17.04
C GLY A 159 -1.27 3.05 18.48
N LEU A 160 -0.91 2.22 19.47
CA LEU A 160 -0.88 2.63 20.87
C LEU A 160 0.10 3.78 21.13
N ALA A 161 1.31 3.71 20.56
CA ALA A 161 2.31 4.75 20.72
C ALA A 161 1.85 6.09 20.10
N LEU A 162 1.23 6.06 18.91
CA LEU A 162 0.72 7.26 18.23
C LEU A 162 -0.34 7.98 19.07
N PHE A 163 -1.23 7.24 19.74
CA PHE A 163 -2.26 7.85 20.60
C PHE A 163 -1.74 8.29 21.97
N ALA A 164 -0.64 7.72 22.45
CA ALA A 164 0.00 8.12 23.71
C ALA A 164 0.93 9.34 23.54
N GLU A 165 1.48 9.54 22.34
CA GLU A 165 2.42 10.62 22.05
C GLU A 165 1.74 12.00 22.09
N ARG A 166 2.39 12.95 22.76
CA ARG A 166 1.86 14.31 22.99
C ARG A 166 2.64 15.38 22.25
N ASP A 167 3.78 15.03 21.67
CA ASP A 167 4.59 15.91 20.85
C ASP A 167 4.30 15.65 19.36
N TYR A 168 3.88 16.69 18.63
CA TYR A 168 3.52 16.58 17.21
C TYR A 168 4.72 16.13 16.37
N GLY A 169 5.89 16.68 16.66
CA GLY A 169 7.10 16.39 15.91
C GLY A 169 7.51 14.93 16.07
N ARG A 170 7.44 14.39 17.29
CA ARG A 170 7.69 12.97 17.57
C ARG A 170 6.64 12.06 16.97
N LEU A 171 5.38 12.47 16.95
CA LEU A 171 4.30 11.73 16.30
C LEU A 171 4.60 11.55 14.80
N LEU A 172 4.92 12.64 14.11
CA LEU A 172 5.30 12.63 12.69
C LEU A 172 6.55 11.74 12.46
N GLU A 173 7.54 11.88 13.33
CA GLU A 173 8.77 11.08 13.30
C GLU A 173 8.50 9.59 13.42
N MET A 174 7.67 9.19 14.38
CA MET A 174 7.29 7.81 14.58
C MET A 174 6.49 7.25 13.39
N ILE A 175 5.56 8.00 12.81
CA ILE A 175 4.82 7.57 11.60
C ILE A 175 5.78 7.27 10.46
N LEU A 176 6.69 8.20 10.16
CA LEU A 176 7.57 8.06 9.01
C LEU A 176 8.63 6.98 9.20
N LEU A 177 9.31 6.99 10.35
CA LEU A 177 10.41 6.07 10.62
C LEU A 177 9.95 4.62 10.72
N GLU A 178 8.79 4.37 11.32
CA GLU A 178 8.26 3.02 11.46
C GLU A 178 7.76 2.47 10.12
N ALA A 179 7.09 3.30 9.31
CA ALA A 179 6.72 2.93 7.95
C ALA A 179 7.95 2.61 7.09
N LYS A 180 8.98 3.46 7.17
CA LYS A 180 10.25 3.28 6.46
C LYS A 180 10.97 2.01 6.90
N SER A 181 11.07 1.79 8.22
CA SER A 181 11.66 0.59 8.83
C SER A 181 10.95 -0.69 8.39
N PHE A 182 9.62 -0.71 8.45
CA PHE A 182 8.82 -1.86 8.05
C PHE A 182 9.00 -2.24 6.58
N CYS A 183 9.04 -1.24 5.69
CA CYS A 183 9.23 -1.49 4.26
C CYS A 183 10.70 -1.71 3.86
N GLY A 184 11.66 -1.51 4.78
CA GLY A 184 13.08 -1.43 4.43
C GLY A 184 13.35 -0.32 3.41
N ALA A 185 12.61 0.79 3.47
CA ALA A 185 12.73 1.89 2.53
C ALA A 185 13.97 2.76 2.85
N ASP A 186 14.64 3.24 1.81
CA ASP A 186 15.77 4.16 1.92
C ASP A 186 15.35 5.57 2.26
N GLY A 187 14.24 6.01 1.66
CA GLY A 187 13.71 7.34 1.80
C GLY A 187 12.26 7.35 2.28
N GLY A 188 11.89 8.45 2.91
CA GLY A 188 10.54 8.71 3.36
C GLY A 188 10.25 10.21 3.38
N THR A 189 9.02 10.59 3.05
CA THR A 189 8.54 11.96 3.19
C THR A 189 7.12 11.94 3.75
N LEU A 190 6.87 12.80 4.73
CA LEU A 190 5.55 13.02 5.30
C LEU A 190 5.07 14.43 4.93
N TYR A 191 3.97 14.48 4.20
CA TYR A 191 3.31 15.70 3.80
C TYR A 191 2.07 15.91 4.65
N VAL A 192 1.87 17.14 5.13
CA VAL A 192 0.60 17.54 5.77
C VAL A 192 -0.09 18.55 4.87
N ARG A 193 -1.40 18.37 4.67
CA ARG A 193 -2.21 19.29 3.89
C ARG A 193 -2.56 20.51 4.74
N THR A 194 -2.20 21.68 4.24
CA THR A 194 -2.52 22.97 4.86
C THR A 194 -3.93 23.42 4.54
N GLU A 195 -4.44 24.42 5.25
CA GLU A 195 -5.77 25.00 5.01
C GLU A 195 -5.88 25.70 3.65
N ASP A 196 -4.78 26.22 3.11
CA ASP A 196 -4.70 26.85 1.78
C ASP A 196 -4.48 25.84 0.64
N ASP A 197 -4.74 24.56 0.88
CA ASP A 197 -4.65 23.47 -0.10
C ASP A 197 -3.26 23.33 -0.73
N ARG A 198 -2.24 23.25 0.13
CA ARG A 198 -0.88 22.85 -0.23
C ARG A 198 -0.45 21.63 0.58
N LEU A 199 0.53 20.90 0.07
CA LEU A 199 1.23 19.86 0.82
C LEU A 199 2.54 20.44 1.34
N GLU A 200 2.60 20.61 2.65
CA GLU A 200 3.81 21.04 3.33
C GLU A 200 4.68 19.83 3.67
N PHE A 201 5.98 19.94 3.42
CA PHE A 201 6.96 18.95 3.84
C PHE A 201 7.13 19.05 5.35
N THR A 202 6.51 18.15 6.10
CA THR A 202 6.65 18.12 7.57
C THR A 202 7.79 17.25 8.05
N MET A 203 8.19 16.27 7.23
CA MET A 203 9.32 15.41 7.52
C MET A 203 9.91 14.81 6.24
N VAL A 204 11.25 14.78 6.18
CA VAL A 204 12.02 14.16 5.09
C VAL A 204 13.16 13.36 5.70
N HIS A 205 13.22 12.08 5.34
CA HIS A 205 14.31 11.19 5.73
C HIS A 205 14.86 10.46 4.51
N ASN A 206 16.18 10.39 4.37
CA ASN A 206 16.84 9.53 3.39
C ASN A 206 18.17 9.02 3.94
N ASP A 207 18.35 7.70 4.03
CA ASP A 207 19.54 7.11 4.65
C ASP A 207 20.78 7.32 3.77
N THR A 208 20.68 7.02 2.47
CA THR A 208 21.80 7.19 1.53
C THR A 208 22.32 8.62 1.47
N LEU A 209 21.43 9.59 1.49
CA LEU A 209 21.78 11.01 1.41
C LEU A 209 22.07 11.63 2.80
N GLY A 210 21.88 10.88 3.89
CA GLY A 210 22.03 11.39 5.26
C GLY A 210 21.07 12.53 5.60
N ILE A 211 19.90 12.58 4.94
CA ILE A 211 18.90 13.62 5.14
C ILE A 211 17.99 13.21 6.30
N SER A 212 17.82 14.09 7.28
CA SER A 212 16.89 13.89 8.38
C SER A 212 16.39 15.25 8.87
N GLU A 213 15.31 15.72 8.26
CA GLU A 213 14.72 17.05 8.49
C GLU A 213 13.24 16.90 8.90
N GLY A 214 12.71 17.83 9.70
CA GLY A 214 11.32 17.80 10.15
C GLY A 214 11.09 17.17 11.52
N GLY A 215 9.82 17.08 11.90
CA GLY A 215 9.38 16.48 13.17
C GLY A 215 9.97 17.18 14.40
N SER A 216 10.59 16.40 15.29
CA SER A 216 11.18 16.90 16.54
C SER A 216 12.41 17.81 16.33
N LYS A 217 12.98 17.84 15.13
CA LYS A 217 14.19 18.61 14.78
C LYS A 217 13.89 20.02 14.27
N GLY A 218 12.61 20.39 14.16
CA GLY A 218 12.18 21.68 13.61
C GLY A 218 11.67 21.57 12.16
N PRO A 219 11.27 22.70 11.55
CA PRO A 219 10.61 22.70 10.25
C PRO A 219 11.57 22.30 9.11
N VAL A 220 11.01 21.69 8.07
CA VAL A 220 11.73 21.44 6.81
C VAL A 220 11.80 22.75 6.04
N THR A 221 13.01 23.18 5.67
CA THR A 221 13.24 24.47 5.00
C THR A 221 13.78 24.33 3.58
N ARG A 222 14.23 23.13 3.20
CA ARG A 222 14.84 22.86 1.89
C ARG A 222 13.84 22.80 0.74
N PHE A 223 12.57 22.53 1.02
CA PHE A 223 11.56 22.24 0.00
C PHE A 223 10.38 23.19 0.11
N GLU A 224 9.93 23.72 -1.03
CA GLU A 224 8.71 24.53 -1.09
C GLU A 224 7.46 23.65 -1.02
N PRO A 225 6.38 24.12 -0.35
CA PRO A 225 5.11 23.39 -0.32
C PRO A 225 4.53 23.15 -1.72
N LEU A 226 4.00 21.94 -1.95
CA LEU A 226 3.42 21.58 -3.24
C LEU A 226 1.97 22.07 -3.34
N PRO A 227 1.61 22.92 -4.31
CA PRO A 227 0.22 23.35 -4.46
C PRO A 227 -0.67 22.20 -4.94
N LEU A 228 -1.85 22.03 -4.33
CA LEU A 228 -2.86 21.08 -4.81
C LEU A 228 -3.78 21.71 -5.87
N ASN A 229 -3.94 23.02 -5.81
CA ASN A 229 -4.66 23.80 -6.80
C ASN A 229 -3.75 24.04 -8.01
N ASN A 230 -4.26 23.83 -9.21
CA ASN A 230 -3.55 24.11 -10.45
C ASN A 230 -3.98 25.50 -10.96
N PRO A 231 -3.27 26.61 -10.65
CA PRO A 231 -3.71 27.95 -11.05
C PRO A 231 -3.77 28.14 -12.58
N ASN A 232 -3.14 27.25 -13.36
CA ASN A 232 -3.01 27.38 -14.81
C ASN A 232 -3.87 26.41 -15.63
N GLY A 233 -4.84 25.70 -15.04
CA GLY A 233 -5.83 24.92 -15.80
C GLY A 233 -5.27 23.74 -16.61
N GLY A 234 -4.04 23.30 -16.36
CA GLY A 234 -3.50 22.05 -16.92
C GLY A 234 -4.31 20.86 -16.40
N GLY A 235 -4.77 19.99 -17.30
CA GLY A 235 -5.61 18.84 -16.99
C GLY A 235 -5.05 17.93 -15.90
N GLN A 236 -5.87 16.98 -15.44
CA GLN A 236 -5.52 16.00 -14.39
C GLN A 236 -4.27 15.13 -14.71
N GLU A 237 -3.71 15.24 -15.92
CA GLU A 237 -2.89 14.23 -16.57
C GLU A 237 -1.41 14.21 -16.16
N ARG A 238 -0.87 15.24 -15.49
CA ARG A 238 0.55 15.28 -15.05
C ARG A 238 0.72 16.02 -13.73
N ARG A 239 0.38 15.34 -12.63
CA ARG A 239 0.58 15.82 -11.25
C ARG A 239 1.78 15.12 -10.62
N TYR A 240 2.42 15.75 -9.63
CA TYR A 240 3.37 15.05 -8.77
C TYR A 240 2.65 13.94 -8.01
N ILE A 241 3.33 12.83 -7.76
CA ILE A 241 2.75 11.63 -7.12
C ILE A 241 2.04 12.00 -5.80
N ALA A 242 2.71 12.74 -4.91
CA ALA A 242 2.12 13.18 -3.65
C ALA A 242 0.84 14.02 -3.84
N THR A 243 0.85 14.96 -4.79
CA THR A 243 -0.33 15.80 -5.08
C THR A 243 -1.49 15.00 -5.68
N TYR A 244 -1.21 13.99 -6.52
CA TYR A 244 -2.23 13.09 -7.04
C TYR A 244 -2.90 12.29 -5.91
N VAL A 245 -2.10 11.71 -5.01
CA VAL A 245 -2.61 10.93 -3.86
C VAL A 245 -3.44 11.83 -2.95
N ALA A 246 -2.99 13.06 -2.69
CA ALA A 246 -3.72 14.03 -1.86
C ALA A 246 -5.08 14.43 -2.44
N LEU A 247 -5.20 14.51 -3.77
CA LEU A 247 -6.42 14.94 -4.45
C LEU A 247 -7.40 13.79 -4.69
N THR A 248 -6.89 12.60 -4.99
CA THR A 248 -7.74 11.44 -5.34
C THR A 248 -8.04 10.55 -4.13
N GLY A 249 -7.17 10.56 -3.11
CA GLY A 249 -7.24 9.62 -1.99
C GLY A 249 -6.93 8.17 -2.40
N ASN A 250 -6.37 7.97 -3.60
CA ASN A 250 -5.96 6.65 -4.10
C ASN A 250 -4.46 6.45 -3.86
N PRO A 251 -4.04 5.29 -3.32
CA PRO A 251 -2.62 4.99 -3.15
C PRO A 251 -1.94 4.80 -4.52
N VAL A 252 -0.63 5.00 -4.56
CA VAL A 252 0.21 4.81 -5.74
C VAL A 252 1.41 3.95 -5.35
N ASN A 253 1.60 2.81 -6.02
CA ASN A 253 2.77 1.96 -5.90
C ASN A 253 3.43 1.83 -7.28
N LEU A 254 4.65 2.37 -7.43
CA LEU A 254 5.41 2.38 -8.68
C LEU A 254 6.68 1.55 -8.51
N PRO A 255 6.83 0.44 -9.26
CA PRO A 255 8.06 -0.37 -9.27
C PRO A 255 9.29 0.41 -9.75
N ASP A 256 9.16 1.16 -10.85
CA ASP A 256 10.15 2.13 -11.32
C ASP A 256 9.42 3.42 -11.77
N VAL A 257 9.71 4.54 -11.11
CA VAL A 257 9.14 5.85 -11.41
C VAL A 257 9.49 6.34 -12.82
N TYR A 258 10.64 5.95 -13.37
CA TYR A 258 11.10 6.39 -14.70
C TYR A 258 10.40 5.65 -15.84
N GLU A 259 9.77 4.51 -15.57
CA GLU A 259 8.96 3.76 -16.54
C GLU A 259 7.52 4.28 -16.61
N SER A 260 7.07 5.04 -15.61
CA SER A 260 5.73 5.61 -15.57
C SER A 260 5.63 6.91 -16.35
N SER A 261 4.64 6.99 -17.25
CA SER A 261 4.25 8.23 -17.95
C SER A 261 3.05 8.94 -17.32
N ALA A 262 2.47 8.36 -16.26
CA ALA A 262 1.23 8.83 -15.64
C ALA A 262 1.42 10.03 -14.69
N PHE A 263 2.66 10.31 -14.27
CA PHE A 263 2.95 11.33 -13.26
C PHE A 263 4.02 12.31 -13.75
N ASP A 264 3.93 13.55 -13.25
CA ASP A 264 5.05 14.48 -13.39
C ASP A 264 6.14 14.08 -12.39
N ILE A 265 7.31 13.72 -12.92
CA ILE A 265 8.49 13.30 -12.14
C ILE A 265 9.65 14.27 -12.31
N SER A 266 9.41 15.46 -12.89
CA SER A 266 10.44 16.49 -13.12
C SER A 266 11.14 16.90 -11.83
N GLY A 267 10.38 17.11 -10.74
CA GLY A 267 10.92 17.39 -9.41
C GLY A 267 11.81 16.26 -8.89
N THR A 268 11.37 15.00 -9.03
CA THR A 268 12.16 13.81 -8.67
C THR A 268 13.46 13.75 -9.48
N ARG A 269 13.40 13.96 -10.80
CA ARG A 269 14.58 13.95 -11.68
C ARG A 269 15.59 15.05 -11.32
N LEU A 270 15.11 16.25 -11.00
CA LEU A 270 15.95 17.36 -10.58
C LEU A 270 16.63 17.06 -9.24
N PHE A 271 15.88 16.55 -8.27
CA PHE A 271 16.43 16.16 -6.97
C PHE A 271 17.49 15.06 -7.11
N ASP A 272 17.18 14.00 -7.87
CA ASP A 272 18.08 12.89 -8.17
C ASP A 272 19.39 13.39 -8.81
N ALA A 273 19.29 14.22 -9.85
CA ALA A 273 20.45 14.76 -10.56
C ALA A 273 21.33 15.68 -9.68
N GLN A 274 20.71 16.49 -8.81
CA GLN A 274 21.44 17.39 -7.91
C GLN A 274 22.16 16.67 -6.77
N ASN A 275 21.61 15.55 -6.31
CA ASN A 275 22.12 14.83 -5.13
C ASN A 275 22.87 13.54 -5.49
N GLY A 276 22.99 13.20 -6.78
CA GLY A 276 23.62 11.94 -7.21
C GLY A 276 22.83 10.71 -6.72
N TYR A 277 21.51 10.84 -6.65
CA TYR A 277 20.58 9.82 -6.15
C TYR A 277 19.72 9.27 -7.29
N ARG A 278 19.21 8.05 -7.16
CA ARG A 278 18.21 7.50 -8.08
C ARG A 278 16.99 7.02 -7.30
N THR A 279 15.90 7.75 -7.44
CA THR A 279 14.57 7.31 -7.00
C THR A 279 14.07 6.26 -7.99
N GLN A 280 14.00 4.99 -7.60
CA GLN A 280 13.51 3.89 -8.43
C GLN A 280 12.07 3.56 -8.05
N SER A 281 11.84 2.96 -6.88
CA SER A 281 10.50 2.57 -6.45
C SER A 281 9.87 3.61 -5.52
N ILE A 282 8.55 3.82 -5.63
CA ILE A 282 7.80 4.75 -4.80
C ILE A 282 6.51 4.09 -4.31
N LEU A 283 6.23 4.19 -3.01
CA LEU A 283 4.94 3.87 -2.41
C LEU A 283 4.37 5.13 -1.74
N ALA A 284 3.27 5.66 -2.26
CA ALA A 284 2.62 6.86 -1.76
C ALA A 284 1.20 6.55 -1.27
N MET A 285 0.92 6.93 -0.03
CA MET A 285 -0.26 6.55 0.72
C MET A 285 -0.98 7.77 1.28
N PRO A 286 -2.31 7.88 1.10
CA PRO A 286 -3.07 8.98 1.67
C PRO A 286 -3.24 8.80 3.18
N LEU A 287 -2.98 9.85 3.94
CA LEU A 287 -3.33 9.91 5.36
C LEU A 287 -4.76 10.42 5.44
N LYS A 288 -5.71 9.52 5.68
CA LYS A 288 -7.13 9.85 5.76
C LYS A 288 -7.59 9.96 7.20
N ASN A 289 -8.45 10.94 7.46
CA ASN A 289 -9.12 11.06 8.74
C ASN A 289 -10.37 10.15 8.81
N GLN A 290 -11.08 10.19 9.93
CA GLN A 290 -12.31 9.40 10.17
C GLN A 290 -13.47 9.73 9.20
N HIS A 291 -13.39 10.85 8.47
CA HIS A 291 -14.38 11.29 7.47
C HIS A 291 -13.91 11.01 6.03
N ASP A 292 -12.89 10.16 5.85
CA ASP A 292 -12.24 9.84 4.58
C ASP A 292 -11.61 11.04 3.85
N ARG A 293 -11.44 12.18 4.54
CA ARG A 293 -10.72 13.35 4.02
C ARG A 293 -9.21 13.12 4.12
N VAL A 294 -8.50 13.37 3.03
CA VAL A 294 -7.04 13.32 3.00
C VAL A 294 -6.46 14.55 3.70
N ILE A 295 -5.76 14.33 4.81
CA ILE A 295 -5.10 15.38 5.63
C ILE A 295 -3.59 15.42 5.39
N GLY A 296 -3.05 14.48 4.62
CA GLY A 296 -1.62 14.39 4.33
C GLY A 296 -1.29 13.20 3.44
N VAL A 297 -0.01 13.03 3.14
CA VAL A 297 0.50 11.92 2.32
C VAL A 297 1.77 11.38 2.96
N LEU A 298 1.84 10.06 3.08
CA LEU A 298 3.06 9.33 3.43
C LEU A 298 3.66 8.78 2.15
N GLN A 299 4.89 9.16 1.82
CA GLN A 299 5.61 8.66 0.65
C GLN A 299 6.88 7.95 1.09
N LEU A 300 7.05 6.70 0.65
CA LEU A 300 8.25 5.90 0.85
C LEU A 300 8.98 5.73 -0.48
N ILE A 301 10.30 5.70 -0.43
CA ILE A 301 11.18 5.66 -1.61
C ILE A 301 12.17 4.52 -1.45
N ASN A 302 12.33 3.74 -2.52
CA ASN A 302 13.32 2.67 -2.64
C ASN A 302 13.27 1.67 -1.49
N ALA A 303 12.28 0.78 -1.49
CA ALA A 303 12.39 -0.45 -0.69
C ALA A 303 13.70 -1.16 -1.04
N ARG A 304 14.44 -1.65 -0.05
CA ARG A 304 15.73 -2.30 -0.25
C ARG A 304 15.63 -3.80 -0.06
N ASN A 305 16.33 -4.54 -0.91
CA ASN A 305 16.53 -5.95 -0.71
C ASN A 305 17.46 -6.16 0.50
N PRO A 306 17.04 -6.90 1.55
CA PRO A 306 17.87 -7.07 2.76
C PRO A 306 19.21 -7.78 2.53
N MET A 307 19.33 -8.56 1.45
CA MET A 307 20.55 -9.32 1.13
C MET A 307 21.50 -8.55 0.23
N THR A 308 20.98 -7.84 -0.79
CA THR A 308 21.82 -7.12 -1.76
C THR A 308 21.95 -5.63 -1.46
N GLY A 309 21.05 -5.06 -0.67
CA GLY A 309 20.96 -3.62 -0.41
C GLY A 309 20.42 -2.79 -1.59
N GLU A 310 20.15 -3.42 -2.73
CA GLU A 310 19.66 -2.75 -3.93
C GLU A 310 18.18 -2.36 -3.80
N ALA A 311 17.78 -1.31 -4.52
CA ALA A 311 16.40 -0.88 -4.56
C ALA A 311 15.54 -1.90 -5.33
N GLN A 312 14.34 -2.15 -4.80
CA GLN A 312 13.35 -3.08 -5.34
C GLN A 312 11.94 -2.47 -5.25
N PRO A 313 10.96 -3.00 -6.00
CA PRO A 313 9.55 -2.61 -5.87
C PRO A 313 8.98 -2.90 -4.48
N PHE A 314 8.00 -2.13 -4.05
CA PHE A 314 7.23 -2.44 -2.84
C PHE A 314 6.24 -3.57 -3.14
N ASP A 315 6.21 -4.60 -2.29
CA ASP A 315 5.30 -5.74 -2.48
C ASP A 315 3.86 -5.41 -2.02
N SER A 316 2.90 -6.25 -2.40
CA SER A 316 1.48 -6.03 -2.07
C SER A 316 1.20 -6.11 -0.57
N PHE A 317 2.00 -6.86 0.18
CA PHE A 317 1.86 -7.00 1.62
C PHE A 317 2.32 -5.72 2.34
N GLN A 318 3.40 -5.11 1.86
CA GLN A 318 3.87 -3.80 2.29
C GLN A 318 2.82 -2.73 2.00
N GLU A 319 2.25 -2.73 0.79
CA GLU A 319 1.17 -1.83 0.42
C GLU A 319 -0.05 -1.96 1.35
N GLU A 320 -0.56 -3.17 1.58
CA GLU A 320 -1.70 -3.45 2.49
C GLU A 320 -1.42 -2.98 3.93
N THR A 321 -0.22 -3.25 4.44
CA THR A 321 0.15 -2.93 5.82
C THR A 321 0.34 -1.42 6.00
N ILE A 322 1.06 -0.75 5.10
CA ILE A 322 1.24 0.70 5.16
C ILE A 322 -0.10 1.42 4.95
N ALA A 323 -1.01 0.91 4.12
CA ALA A 323 -2.36 1.47 4.01
C ALA A 323 -3.10 1.44 5.36
N SER A 324 -2.97 0.35 6.12
CA SER A 324 -3.55 0.24 7.46
C SER A 324 -2.91 1.23 8.45
N LEU A 325 -1.58 1.35 8.42
CA LEU A 325 -0.85 2.33 9.23
C LEU A 325 -1.23 3.78 8.87
N ALA A 326 -1.32 4.11 7.59
CA ALA A 326 -1.66 5.44 7.09
C ALA A 326 -3.05 5.90 7.58
N ARG A 327 -4.01 4.98 7.71
CA ARG A 327 -5.33 5.27 8.30
C ARG A 327 -5.25 5.58 9.80
N LEU A 328 -4.45 4.82 10.55
CA LEU A 328 -4.24 5.08 11.98
C LEU A 328 -3.51 6.42 12.18
N ALA A 329 -2.45 6.66 11.43
CA ALA A 329 -1.69 7.89 11.41
C ALA A 329 -2.58 9.09 11.07
N GLY A 330 -3.42 9.00 10.03
CA GLY A 330 -4.35 10.06 9.66
C GLY A 330 -5.35 10.40 10.77
N SER A 331 -5.90 9.38 11.45
CA SER A 331 -6.79 9.58 12.59
C SER A 331 -6.09 10.20 13.80
N GLY A 332 -4.86 9.76 14.09
CA GLY A 332 -4.02 10.28 15.17
C GLY A 332 -3.63 11.74 14.93
N LEU A 333 -3.24 12.09 13.70
CA LEU A 333 -2.89 13.46 13.31
C LEU A 333 -4.07 14.42 13.42
N GLU A 334 -5.27 14.04 12.97
CA GLU A 334 -6.47 14.86 13.14
C GLU A 334 -6.79 15.08 14.62
N SER A 335 -6.72 14.01 15.43
CA SER A 335 -6.98 14.07 16.86
C SER A 335 -6.00 15.02 17.56
N TYR A 336 -4.72 14.96 17.16
CA TYR A 336 -3.69 15.85 17.65
C TYR A 336 -3.98 17.31 17.30
N GLN A 337 -4.20 17.61 16.01
CA GLN A 337 -4.48 18.96 15.53
C GLN A 337 -5.69 19.56 16.25
N ARG A 338 -6.78 18.78 16.39
CA ARG A 338 -7.99 19.20 17.11
C ARG A 338 -7.71 19.49 18.58
N MET A 339 -6.94 18.63 19.26
CA MET A 339 -6.56 18.85 20.66
C MET A 339 -5.69 20.09 20.83
N HIS A 340 -4.78 20.35 19.88
CA HIS A 340 -3.92 21.54 19.88
C HIS A 340 -4.75 22.82 19.76
N THR A 341 -5.59 22.90 18.73
CA THR A 341 -6.47 24.06 18.50
C THR A 341 -7.38 24.33 19.69
N LEU A 342 -7.94 23.28 20.31
CA LEU A 342 -8.79 23.43 21.50
C LEU A 342 -8.00 24.00 22.69
N ARG A 343 -6.74 23.57 22.89
CA ARG A 343 -5.90 24.10 23.97
C ARG A 343 -5.57 25.58 23.75
N GLU A 344 -5.27 25.97 22.51
CA GLU A 344 -5.01 27.38 22.17
C GLU A 344 -6.26 28.24 22.43
N GLN A 345 -7.44 27.77 22.03
CA GLN A 345 -8.70 28.45 22.30
C GLN A 345 -8.97 28.61 23.81
N ILE A 346 -8.76 27.56 24.59
CA ILE A 346 -8.92 27.61 26.06
C ILE A 346 -7.92 28.60 26.68
N GLN A 347 -6.66 28.61 26.22
CA GLN A 347 -5.67 29.57 26.71
C GLN A 347 -6.04 31.01 26.37
N ALA A 348 -6.51 31.26 25.14
CA ALA A 348 -6.99 32.57 24.73
C ALA A 348 -8.17 33.05 25.60
N LEU A 349 -9.14 32.17 25.87
CA LEU A 349 -10.26 32.47 26.76
C LEU A 349 -9.82 32.75 28.21
N HIS A 350 -8.84 32.02 28.74
CA HIS A 350 -8.30 32.32 30.06
C HIS A 350 -7.68 33.71 30.14
N LEU A 351 -6.89 34.10 29.12
CA LEU A 351 -6.31 35.45 29.05
C LEU A 351 -7.39 36.52 28.99
N GLU A 352 -8.44 36.31 28.20
CA GLU A 352 -9.57 37.24 28.11
C GLU A 352 -10.31 37.37 29.44
N ILE A 353 -10.61 36.26 30.12
CA ILE A 353 -11.28 36.26 31.43
C ILE A 353 -10.44 37.02 32.48
N ASP A 354 -9.12 36.82 32.50
CA ASP A 354 -8.23 37.50 33.43
C ASP A 354 -8.17 39.00 33.16
N GLU A 355 -8.20 39.41 31.88
CA GLU A 355 -8.28 40.81 31.48
C GLU A 355 -9.60 41.45 31.94
N VAL A 356 -10.75 40.79 31.73
CA VAL A 356 -12.06 41.26 32.20
C VAL A 356 -12.09 41.38 33.72
N LYS A 357 -11.56 40.39 34.46
CA LYS A 357 -11.48 40.45 35.93
C LYS A 357 -10.63 41.62 36.40
N LYS A 358 -9.48 41.86 35.77
CA LYS A 358 -8.60 42.98 36.10
C LYS A 358 -9.29 44.32 35.85
N GLN A 359 -10.00 44.46 34.72
CA GLN A 359 -10.77 45.67 34.43
C GLN A 359 -11.90 45.89 35.45
N ALA A 360 -12.64 44.84 35.80
CA ALA A 360 -13.68 44.91 36.82
C ALA A 360 -13.12 45.34 38.19
N GLN A 361 -11.94 44.81 38.58
CA GLN A 361 -11.30 45.16 39.84
C GLN A 361 -10.77 46.60 39.85
N VAL A 362 -10.21 47.08 38.73
CA VAL A 362 -9.84 48.50 38.57
C VAL A 362 -11.06 49.40 38.64
N ALA A 363 -12.17 49.02 37.99
CA ALA A 363 -13.43 49.76 38.06
C ALA A 363 -13.97 49.81 39.50
N GLN A 364 -13.88 48.71 40.25
CA GLN A 364 -14.30 48.66 41.66
C GLN A 364 -13.43 49.56 42.55
N ILE A 365 -12.11 49.59 42.35
CA ILE A 365 -11.19 50.45 43.11
C ILE A 365 -11.43 51.93 42.79
N THR A 366 -11.52 52.27 41.50
CA THR A 366 -11.74 53.65 41.04
C THR A 366 -13.14 54.17 41.36
N GLY A 367 -14.12 53.28 41.47
CA GLY A 367 -15.48 53.59 41.92
C GLY A 367 -15.65 53.67 43.44
N SER A 368 -14.62 53.37 44.24
CA SER A 368 -14.73 53.43 45.71
C SER A 368 -14.81 54.87 46.24
N GLU A 369 -15.57 55.09 47.31
CA GLU A 369 -15.70 56.40 47.98
C GLU A 369 -14.33 56.98 48.35
N TYR A 370 -13.45 56.15 48.90
CA TYR A 370 -12.08 56.55 49.26
C TYR A 370 -11.28 57.09 48.08
N PHE A 371 -11.37 56.44 46.90
CA PHE A 371 -10.64 56.87 45.72
C PHE A 371 -11.23 58.16 45.12
N GLN A 372 -12.56 58.34 45.18
CA GLN A 372 -13.23 59.57 44.78
C GLN A 372 -12.84 60.75 45.69
N GLU A 373 -12.81 60.57 47.01
CA GLU A 373 -12.35 61.59 47.96
C GLU A 373 -10.89 62.00 47.71
N LEU A 374 -10.02 61.04 47.40
CA LEU A 374 -8.61 61.29 47.04
C LEU A 374 -8.51 62.14 45.77
N LYS A 375 -9.35 61.85 44.77
CA LYS A 375 -9.46 62.61 43.51
C LYS A 375 -9.90 64.05 43.77
N ASP A 376 -10.92 64.25 44.61
CA ASP A 376 -11.43 65.57 44.95
C ASP A 376 -10.39 66.38 45.76
N LYS A 377 -9.72 65.78 46.75
CA LYS A 377 -8.61 66.42 47.48
C LYS A 377 -7.47 66.85 46.54
N ALA A 378 -7.09 65.99 45.59
CA ALA A 378 -6.07 66.31 44.61
C ALA A 378 -6.49 67.44 43.66
N ARG A 379 -7.78 67.51 43.26
CA ARG A 379 -8.34 68.62 42.46
C ARG A 379 -8.23 69.94 43.22
N ILE A 380 -8.66 69.95 44.48
CA ILE A 380 -8.60 71.14 45.35
C ILE A 380 -7.15 71.63 45.53
N LEU A 381 -6.19 70.72 45.72
CA LEU A 381 -4.77 71.07 45.86
C LEU A 381 -4.20 71.67 44.56
N ARG A 382 -4.58 71.13 43.39
CA ARG A 382 -4.16 71.68 42.08
C ARG A 382 -4.77 73.05 41.80
N GLU A 383 -6.02 73.28 42.18
CA GLU A 383 -6.66 74.60 42.06
C GLU A 383 -6.03 75.63 42.99
N LYS A 384 -5.66 75.23 44.23
CA LYS A 384 -4.87 76.07 45.14
C LYS A 384 -3.47 76.38 44.59
N ALA A 385 -2.79 75.39 44.01
CA ALA A 385 -1.47 75.59 43.42
C ALA A 385 -1.52 76.53 42.20
N ARG A 386 -2.57 76.43 41.37
CA ARG A 386 -2.80 77.37 40.25
C ARG A 386 -3.08 78.79 40.75
N ARG A 387 -3.90 78.96 41.79
CA ARG A 387 -4.17 80.28 42.38
C ARG A 387 -2.94 80.94 43.02
N ASN A 388 -2.00 80.15 43.52
CA ASN A 388 -0.77 80.65 44.14
C ASN A 388 0.39 80.85 43.15
N GLY A 389 0.24 80.46 41.87
CA GLY A 389 1.25 80.65 40.82
C GLY A 389 1.00 81.84 39.89
N ASP A 390 -0.16 82.50 40.02
CA ASP A 390 -0.57 83.69 39.23
C ASP A 390 -0.39 85.02 40.02
N THR A 391 0.36 84.99 41.13
CA THR A 391 0.80 86.16 41.92
C THR A 391 2.31 86.19 41.98
#